data_AF-A0ABD5S4V1-F1
#
_entry.id   AF-A0ABD5S4V1-F1
#
_cell.length_a   1.000
_cell.length_b   1.000
_cell.length_c   1.000
_cell.angle_alpha   90.00
_cell.angle_beta   90.00
_cell.angle_gamma   90.00
#
_symmetry.space_group_name_H-M   'P 1'
#
loop_
_entity.id
_entity.type
_entity.pdbx_description
1 polymer ?
#
loop_
_entity_poly.entity_id
_entity_poly.type
_entity_poly.pdbx_seq_one_letter_code
_entity_poly.pdbx_strand_id
1 'polypeptide(L)'
;LNGVPVEDRLAGVFEVTERRTGVLGKGRPAQEIDNEHIPEDAPLSMGFRAGFDNSLPEESTATLSDGPFAGGTTLAVSRIRTALDDWYDQPHDRRLKEMYCPAHDVEEVGEIGDALGDHSGVTEENVAAMDELAAEHGIVGHAQKVASARDEAFETQILRRSEGVATDDVAGSTFNFSSVQTDTRKFVEVRKAMNVDEYDHDVPADRHGIVDYLGTLSRSTFLVPPRDDRALPGPR
;
A
#
# COMPACT_ATOMS: atom_id res chain seq x y z
N LEU A 1 16.93 25.39 -13.74
CA LEU A 1 16.02 24.41 -14.37
C LEU A 1 16.07 24.62 -15.89
N ASN A 2 16.37 23.59 -16.69
CA ASN A 2 16.50 23.69 -18.17
C ASN A 2 17.37 24.87 -18.66
N GLY A 3 18.52 25.11 -18.03
CA GLY A 3 19.42 26.21 -18.39
C GLY A 3 19.02 27.59 -17.86
N VAL A 4 17.86 27.73 -17.21
CA VAL A 4 17.44 28.95 -16.53
C VAL A 4 17.86 28.90 -15.05
N PRO A 5 18.63 29.86 -14.53
CA PRO A 5 18.87 29.98 -13.09
C PRO A 5 17.55 30.24 -12.36
N VAL A 6 17.21 29.39 -11.38
CA VAL A 6 16.04 29.58 -10.52
C VAL A 6 16.57 29.91 -9.13
N GLU A 7 16.74 31.20 -8.88
CA GLU A 7 17.32 31.72 -7.63
C GLU A 7 16.25 32.12 -6.62
N ASP A 8 15.04 32.42 -7.10
CA ASP A 8 13.88 32.70 -6.26
C ASP A 8 13.50 31.47 -5.44
N ARG A 9 13.32 31.69 -4.14
CA ARG A 9 12.85 30.68 -3.19
C ARG A 9 11.44 31.04 -2.76
N LEU A 10 10.62 30.02 -2.48
CA LEU A 10 9.33 30.21 -1.82
C LEU A 10 9.47 30.47 -0.30
N ALA A 11 10.71 30.60 0.19
CA ALA A 11 11.02 30.93 1.58
C ALA A 11 10.48 32.34 1.90
N GLY A 12 9.52 32.43 2.82
CA GLY A 12 8.78 33.66 3.16
C GLY A 12 7.29 33.62 2.78
N VAL A 13 6.87 32.66 1.96
CA VAL A 13 5.44 32.35 1.71
C VAL A 13 5.08 31.01 2.33
N PHE A 14 5.96 30.02 2.22
CA PHE A 14 5.77 28.69 2.80
C PHE A 14 6.87 28.36 3.81
N GLU A 15 6.51 27.54 4.79
CA GLU A 15 7.42 26.88 5.71
C GLU A 15 7.37 25.36 5.44
N VAL A 16 8.53 24.70 5.50
CA VAL A 16 8.59 23.24 5.40
C VAL A 16 8.21 22.66 6.76
N THR A 17 7.02 22.09 6.85
CA THR A 17 6.53 21.48 8.10
C THR A 17 7.12 20.09 8.34
N GLU A 18 7.34 19.32 7.27
CA GLU A 18 7.84 17.95 7.35
C GLU A 18 8.48 17.52 6.02
N ARG A 19 9.49 16.65 6.08
CA ARG A 19 10.04 15.95 4.92
C ARG A 19 10.13 14.46 5.24
N ARG A 20 9.39 13.66 4.49
CA ARG A 20 9.42 12.19 4.58
C ARG A 20 10.22 11.64 3.42
N THR A 21 11.33 10.99 3.69
CA THR A 21 12.11 10.27 2.67
C THR A 21 11.84 8.78 2.78
N GLY A 22 12.03 8.06 1.68
CA GLY A 22 11.96 6.63 1.72
C GLY A 22 12.46 5.97 0.46
N VAL A 23 12.66 4.65 0.54
CA VAL A 23 13.15 3.81 -0.54
C VAL A 23 12.23 2.61 -0.75
N LEU A 24 12.15 2.16 -1.99
CA LEU A 24 11.39 0.99 -2.42
C LEU A 24 12.23 0.23 -3.43
N GLY A 25 12.09 -1.09 -3.44
CA GLY A 25 12.64 -1.94 -4.49
C GLY A 25 13.54 -3.02 -3.95
N LYS A 26 13.89 -3.93 -4.85
CA LYS A 26 14.64 -5.16 -4.57
C LYS A 26 15.86 -4.90 -3.67
N GLY A 27 15.87 -5.52 -2.49
CA GLY A 27 16.92 -5.47 -1.48
C GLY A 27 17.13 -4.14 -0.77
N ARG A 28 16.33 -3.12 -1.06
CA ARG A 28 16.37 -1.84 -0.32
C ARG A 28 16.02 -2.01 1.15
N PRO A 29 14.94 -2.73 1.54
CA PRO A 29 14.57 -2.83 2.95
C PRO A 29 15.67 -3.41 3.84
N ALA A 30 16.34 -4.48 3.40
CA ALA A 30 17.44 -5.11 4.15
C ALA A 30 18.68 -4.23 4.30
N GLN A 31 18.85 -3.21 3.44
CA GLN A 31 19.94 -2.23 3.53
C GLN A 31 19.63 -1.10 4.52
N GLU A 32 18.36 -0.77 4.72
CA GLU A 32 17.93 0.36 5.55
C GLU A 32 17.47 -0.04 6.95
N ILE A 33 17.01 -1.29 7.12
CA ILE A 33 16.47 -1.80 8.39
C ILE A 33 17.43 -2.85 8.95
N ASP A 34 17.88 -2.63 10.18
CA ASP A 34 18.66 -3.61 10.94
C ASP A 34 17.75 -4.73 11.47
N ASN A 35 17.37 -5.65 10.59
CA ASN A 35 16.62 -6.86 10.91
C ASN A 35 17.07 -8.01 10.00
N GLU A 36 17.71 -9.02 10.59
CA GLU A 36 18.32 -10.15 9.88
C GLU A 36 17.31 -11.10 9.21
N HIS A 37 16.02 -11.00 9.54
CA HIS A 37 14.97 -11.85 9.00
C HIS A 37 14.37 -11.31 7.70
N ILE A 38 14.66 -10.06 7.33
CA ILE A 38 14.27 -9.51 6.03
C ILE A 38 15.08 -10.21 4.93
N PRO A 39 14.44 -10.88 3.94
CA PRO A 39 15.17 -11.49 2.83
C PRO A 39 15.99 -10.45 2.07
N GLU A 40 17.23 -10.79 1.71
CA GLU A 40 18.19 -9.88 1.06
C GLU A 40 17.64 -9.24 -0.21
N ASP A 41 16.79 -9.97 -0.94
CA ASP A 41 16.20 -9.57 -2.21
C ASP A 41 14.76 -9.04 -2.07
N ALA A 42 14.20 -8.97 -0.87
CA ALA A 42 12.82 -8.51 -0.67
C ALA A 42 12.62 -7.08 -1.18
N PRO A 43 11.53 -6.79 -1.92
CA PRO A 43 11.25 -5.44 -2.40
C PRO A 43 10.61 -4.53 -1.33
N LEU A 44 10.03 -5.13 -0.28
CA LEU A 44 9.34 -4.48 0.84
C LEU A 44 9.77 -5.09 2.17
N SER A 45 9.62 -4.32 3.26
CA SER A 45 10.12 -4.69 4.59
C SER A 45 9.43 -5.89 5.24
N MET A 46 8.23 -6.28 4.78
CA MET A 46 7.54 -7.50 5.22
C MET A 46 7.90 -8.73 4.36
N GLY A 47 8.85 -8.60 3.42
CA GLY A 47 9.41 -9.70 2.65
C GLY A 47 8.73 -9.96 1.30
N PHE A 48 7.47 -9.59 1.12
CA PHE A 48 6.70 -9.91 -0.09
C PHE A 48 6.56 -8.74 -1.05
N ARG A 49 6.51 -9.04 -2.35
CA ARG A 49 6.19 -8.09 -3.41
C ARG A 49 4.75 -7.58 -3.29
N ALA A 50 4.55 -6.33 -3.66
CA ALA A 50 3.24 -5.76 -3.89
C ALA A 50 3.25 -4.95 -5.19
N GLY A 51 2.12 -4.32 -5.53
CA GLY A 51 2.00 -3.45 -6.71
C GLY A 51 1.94 -4.22 -8.03
N PHE A 52 1.28 -5.38 -8.03
CA PHE A 52 0.95 -6.15 -9.24
C PHE A 52 -0.04 -5.39 -10.13
N ASP A 53 -0.05 -5.68 -11.43
CA ASP A 53 -0.88 -4.98 -12.43
C ASP A 53 -2.36 -5.05 -12.06
N ASN A 54 -2.84 -6.22 -11.62
CA ASN A 54 -4.23 -6.39 -11.19
C ASN A 54 -4.59 -5.70 -9.86
N SER A 55 -3.60 -5.11 -9.18
CA SER A 55 -3.76 -4.35 -7.94
C SER A 55 -3.60 -2.84 -8.16
N LEU A 56 -3.51 -2.41 -9.42
CA LEU A 56 -3.43 -1.02 -9.85
C LEU A 56 -4.60 -0.77 -10.80
N PRO A 57 -5.38 0.30 -10.59
CA PRO A 57 -6.44 0.65 -11.52
C PRO A 57 -5.92 1.48 -12.68
N GLU A 58 -6.75 1.58 -13.71
CA GLU A 58 -6.57 2.55 -14.79
C GLU A 58 -6.51 3.99 -14.25
N GLU A 59 -5.81 4.87 -14.97
CA GLU A 59 -5.62 6.27 -14.55
C GLU A 59 -6.95 7.03 -14.42
N SER A 60 -7.94 6.69 -15.25
CA SER A 60 -9.30 7.25 -15.19
C SER A 60 -9.98 6.99 -13.85
N THR A 61 -9.73 5.86 -13.21
CA THR A 61 -10.32 5.49 -11.91
C THR A 61 -9.80 6.36 -10.76
N ALA A 62 -8.63 6.98 -10.94
CA ALA A 62 -8.02 7.90 -9.99
C ALA A 62 -8.14 9.38 -10.39
N THR A 63 -8.78 9.71 -11.53
CA THR A 63 -8.88 11.06 -12.07
C THR A 63 -10.31 11.60 -11.98
N LEU A 64 -10.49 12.77 -11.38
CA LEU A 64 -11.79 13.44 -11.28
C LEU A 64 -12.32 13.75 -12.68
N SER A 65 -13.51 13.27 -13.02
CA SER A 65 -14.10 13.45 -14.35
C SER A 65 -14.79 14.81 -14.54
N ASP A 66 -15.27 15.41 -13.45
CA ASP A 66 -16.08 16.62 -13.49
C ASP A 66 -15.83 17.54 -12.28
N GLY A 67 -16.53 18.67 -12.28
CA GLY A 67 -16.45 19.69 -11.24
C GLY A 67 -15.23 20.63 -11.36
N PRO A 68 -15.03 21.51 -10.36
CA PRO A 68 -13.98 22.54 -10.39
C PRO A 68 -12.55 22.00 -10.40
N PHE A 69 -12.36 20.71 -10.13
CA PHE A 69 -11.07 20.04 -10.10
C PHE A 69 -11.01 18.86 -11.07
N ALA A 70 -11.84 18.87 -12.13
CA ALA A 70 -11.78 17.87 -13.20
C ALA A 70 -10.34 17.75 -13.75
N GLY A 71 -9.86 16.53 -13.95
CA GLY A 71 -8.45 16.22 -14.25
C GLY A 71 -7.52 16.21 -13.04
N GLY A 72 -8.03 16.53 -11.84
CA GLY A 72 -7.34 16.39 -10.57
C GLY A 72 -7.59 15.04 -9.89
N THR A 73 -7.16 14.90 -8.65
CA THR A 73 -7.35 13.70 -7.82
C THR A 73 -7.31 14.04 -6.33
N THR A 74 -7.61 13.08 -5.46
CA THR A 74 -7.29 13.17 -4.04
C THR A 74 -6.08 12.28 -3.74
N LEU A 75 -5.21 12.73 -2.84
CA LEU A 75 -4.01 12.02 -2.39
C LEU A 75 -4.17 11.68 -0.91
N ALA A 76 -4.03 10.40 -0.56
CA ALA A 76 -3.89 9.96 0.82
C ALA A 76 -2.42 9.62 1.08
N VAL A 77 -1.86 10.14 2.17
CA VAL A 77 -0.50 9.80 2.64
C VAL A 77 -0.59 9.31 4.07
N SER A 78 -0.01 8.16 4.36
CA SER A 78 0.10 7.62 5.72
C SER A 78 1.55 7.32 6.06
N ARG A 79 1.93 7.56 7.30
CA ARG A 79 3.16 7.03 7.89
C ARG A 79 2.78 5.88 8.82
N ILE A 80 3.34 4.71 8.59
CA ILE A 80 2.91 3.47 9.22
C ILE A 80 4.15 2.78 9.79
N ARG A 81 4.15 2.48 11.10
CA ARG A 81 5.14 1.60 11.73
C ARG A 81 4.79 0.14 11.43
N THR A 82 5.79 -0.71 11.32
CA THR A 82 5.63 -2.16 11.14
C THR A 82 6.30 -2.91 12.28
N ALA A 83 5.59 -3.83 12.93
CA ALA A 83 6.15 -4.74 13.93
C ALA A 83 6.82 -5.93 13.22
N LEU A 84 8.03 -5.72 12.68
CA LEU A 84 8.71 -6.74 11.87
C LEU A 84 9.16 -7.94 12.69
N ASP A 85 9.56 -7.76 13.94
CA ASP A 85 9.98 -8.89 14.79
C ASP A 85 8.81 -9.85 15.00
N ASP A 86 7.65 -9.33 15.43
CA ASP A 86 6.41 -10.12 15.56
C ASP A 86 5.99 -10.75 14.23
N TRP A 87 6.16 -10.03 13.11
CA TRP A 87 5.87 -10.56 11.79
C TRP A 87 6.75 -11.77 11.48
N TYR A 88 8.08 -11.62 11.59
CA TYR A 88 9.07 -12.63 11.22
C TYR A 88 9.22 -13.80 12.22
N ASP A 89 8.73 -13.65 13.45
CA ASP A 89 8.58 -14.76 14.40
C ASP A 89 7.61 -15.86 13.91
N GLN A 90 6.83 -15.56 12.88
CA GLN A 90 5.90 -16.49 12.26
C GLN A 90 6.54 -17.33 11.14
N PRO A 91 6.08 -18.58 10.95
CA PRO A 91 6.45 -19.39 9.80
C PRO A 91 6.16 -18.67 8.48
N HIS A 92 7.05 -18.83 7.49
CA HIS A 92 6.92 -18.21 6.16
C HIS A 92 5.57 -18.50 5.49
N ASP A 93 5.09 -19.75 5.52
CA ASP A 93 3.79 -20.14 4.94
C ASP A 93 2.61 -19.35 5.55
N ARG A 94 2.64 -19.11 6.87
CA ARG A 94 1.61 -18.29 7.54
C ARG A 94 1.69 -16.84 7.05
N ARG A 95 2.88 -16.26 7.00
CA ARG A 95 3.09 -14.88 6.51
C ARG A 95 2.64 -14.72 5.06
N LEU A 96 2.89 -15.70 4.21
CA LEU A 96 2.45 -15.70 2.81
C LEU A 96 0.92 -15.65 2.72
N LYS A 97 0.23 -16.51 3.46
CA LYS A 97 -1.24 -16.57 3.48
C LYS A 97 -1.87 -15.32 4.08
N GLU A 98 -1.28 -14.78 5.14
CA GLU A 98 -1.69 -13.50 5.74
C GLU A 98 -1.43 -12.31 4.80
N MET A 99 -0.36 -12.31 4.01
CA MET A 99 -0.07 -11.24 3.05
C MET A 99 -1.02 -11.28 1.85
N TYR A 100 -1.25 -12.45 1.26
CA TYR A 100 -2.01 -12.61 0.03
C TYR A 100 -3.44 -13.10 0.30
N CYS A 101 -3.64 -14.40 0.12
CA CYS A 101 -4.89 -15.11 0.32
C CYS A 101 -4.55 -16.53 0.82
N PRO A 102 -5.32 -17.12 1.74
CA PRO A 102 -5.07 -18.46 2.27
C PRO A 102 -4.95 -19.58 1.20
N ALA A 103 -5.56 -19.37 0.04
CA ALA A 103 -5.49 -20.28 -1.10
C ALA A 103 -4.12 -20.31 -1.81
N HIS A 104 -3.23 -19.35 -1.55
CA HIS A 104 -1.90 -19.35 -2.16
C HIS A 104 -0.99 -20.37 -1.46
N ASP A 105 -0.14 -21.03 -2.24
CA ASP A 105 0.97 -21.81 -1.74
C ASP A 105 2.33 -21.17 -2.07
N VAL A 106 3.38 -21.67 -1.40
CA VAL A 106 4.75 -21.17 -1.56
C VAL A 106 5.37 -21.52 -2.92
N GLU A 107 4.95 -22.61 -3.56
CA GLU A 107 5.49 -23.02 -4.86
C GLU A 107 5.00 -22.08 -5.97
N GLU A 108 3.75 -21.62 -5.87
CA GLU A 108 3.12 -20.66 -6.78
C GLU A 108 3.59 -19.22 -6.55
N VAL A 109 3.81 -18.83 -5.30
CA VAL A 109 4.18 -17.45 -4.93
C VAL A 109 5.69 -17.22 -5.03
N GLY A 110 6.49 -18.23 -4.67
CA GLY A 110 7.92 -18.08 -4.42
C GLY A 110 8.21 -17.47 -3.04
N GLU A 111 9.49 -17.26 -2.75
CA GLU A 111 9.94 -16.83 -1.41
C GLU A 111 9.45 -15.41 -1.07
N ILE A 112 9.44 -14.52 -2.07
CA ILE A 112 9.13 -13.09 -1.90
C ILE A 112 8.00 -12.62 -2.82
N GLY A 113 7.25 -13.54 -3.44
CA GLY A 113 6.28 -13.19 -4.49
C GLY A 113 6.91 -13.03 -5.88
N ASP A 114 8.10 -13.59 -6.09
CA ASP A 114 8.86 -13.52 -7.34
C ASP A 114 8.34 -14.47 -8.42
N ALA A 115 7.64 -15.55 -8.05
CA ALA A 115 7.03 -16.47 -9.01
C ALA A 115 5.68 -15.98 -9.56
N LEU A 116 5.05 -14.98 -8.91
CA LEU A 116 3.74 -14.42 -9.30
C LEU A 116 3.76 -13.60 -10.61
N GLY A 117 4.94 -13.29 -11.16
CA GLY A 117 5.05 -12.42 -12.33
C GLY A 117 4.41 -11.05 -12.06
N ASP A 118 3.45 -10.64 -12.87
CA ASP A 118 2.81 -9.32 -12.77
C ASP A 118 1.38 -9.37 -12.18
N HIS A 119 0.92 -10.53 -11.71
CA HIS A 119 -0.43 -10.72 -11.15
C HIS A 119 -0.37 -11.28 -9.73
N SER A 120 -1.10 -10.69 -8.78
CA SER A 120 -1.09 -11.10 -7.37
C SER A 120 -1.71 -12.46 -7.05
N GLY A 121 -2.16 -13.21 -8.05
CA GLY A 121 -2.95 -14.46 -7.88
C GLY A 121 -4.36 -14.30 -7.27
N VAL A 122 -4.69 -13.18 -6.63
CA VAL A 122 -6.01 -12.96 -5.99
C VAL A 122 -7.12 -12.73 -7.01
N THR A 123 -8.19 -13.51 -6.92
CA THR A 123 -9.37 -13.51 -7.81
C THR A 123 -10.68 -13.16 -7.07
N GLU A 124 -11.75 -12.92 -7.83
CA GLU A 124 -13.10 -12.72 -7.28
C GLU A 124 -13.59 -13.98 -6.57
N GLU A 125 -13.26 -15.17 -7.08
CA GLU A 125 -13.56 -16.45 -6.45
C GLU A 125 -12.89 -16.56 -5.07
N ASN A 126 -11.65 -16.09 -4.93
CA ASN A 126 -11.00 -16.05 -3.62
C ASN A 126 -11.76 -15.16 -2.63
N VAL A 127 -12.32 -14.03 -3.08
CA VAL A 127 -13.12 -13.15 -2.22
C VAL A 127 -14.46 -13.81 -1.88
N ALA A 128 -15.13 -14.42 -2.86
CA ALA A 128 -16.41 -15.11 -2.66
C ALA A 128 -16.27 -16.32 -1.71
N ALA A 129 -15.15 -17.03 -1.74
CA ALA A 129 -14.85 -18.17 -0.90
C ALA A 129 -14.21 -17.80 0.46
N MET A 130 -14.23 -16.52 0.86
CA MET A 130 -13.53 -16.06 2.06
C MET A 130 -13.99 -16.76 3.34
N ASP A 131 -15.30 -17.01 3.51
CA ASP A 131 -15.84 -17.77 4.64
C ASP A 131 -15.26 -19.20 4.71
N GLU A 132 -15.22 -19.88 3.56
CA GLU A 132 -14.74 -21.26 3.46
C GLU A 132 -13.23 -21.34 3.74
N LEU A 133 -12.45 -20.44 3.12
CA LEU A 133 -11.01 -20.34 3.31
C LEU A 133 -10.64 -19.95 4.74
N ALA A 134 -11.41 -19.05 5.36
CA ALA A 134 -11.23 -18.67 6.76
C ALA A 134 -11.47 -19.86 7.69
N ALA A 135 -12.53 -20.64 7.45
CA ALA A 135 -12.85 -21.84 8.23
C ALA A 135 -11.81 -22.96 8.04
N GLU A 136 -11.30 -23.14 6.81
CA GLU A 136 -10.32 -24.17 6.49
C GLU A 136 -8.92 -23.86 7.05
N HIS A 137 -8.45 -22.62 6.85
CA HIS A 137 -7.07 -22.25 7.15
C HIS A 137 -6.92 -21.49 8.47
N GLY A 138 -8.01 -20.97 9.03
CA GLY A 138 -7.98 -20.11 10.22
C GLY A 138 -7.25 -18.78 9.97
N ILE A 139 -7.29 -18.27 8.74
CA ILE A 139 -6.60 -17.04 8.27
C ILE A 139 -7.51 -16.32 7.29
N VAL A 140 -7.50 -14.98 7.31
CA VAL A 140 -8.11 -14.14 6.26
C VAL A 140 -7.01 -13.28 5.65
N GLY A 141 -6.77 -13.37 4.34
CA GLY A 141 -5.58 -12.76 3.72
C GLY A 141 -5.70 -11.25 3.49
N HIS A 142 -4.59 -10.50 3.59
CA HIS A 142 -4.58 -9.06 3.39
C HIS A 142 -4.96 -8.65 1.96
N ALA A 143 -4.32 -9.23 0.94
CA ALA A 143 -4.67 -8.91 -0.45
C ALA A 143 -6.10 -9.37 -0.80
N GLN A 144 -6.57 -10.49 -0.22
CA GLN A 144 -7.95 -10.96 -0.32
C GLN A 144 -8.95 -9.93 0.23
N LYS A 145 -8.69 -9.41 1.44
CA LYS A 145 -9.49 -8.35 2.09
C LYS A 145 -9.46 -7.05 1.29
N VAL A 146 -8.30 -6.65 0.78
CA VAL A 146 -8.20 -5.46 -0.09
C VAL A 146 -8.98 -5.65 -1.39
N ALA A 147 -8.97 -6.87 -1.96
CA ALA A 147 -9.72 -7.20 -3.15
C ALA A 147 -11.24 -7.18 -2.93
N SER A 148 -11.74 -7.41 -1.70
CA SER A 148 -13.17 -7.29 -1.39
C SER A 148 -13.69 -5.84 -1.44
N ALA A 149 -12.80 -4.84 -1.50
CA ALA A 149 -13.15 -3.43 -1.68
C ALA A 149 -13.10 -2.98 -3.16
N ARG A 150 -12.92 -3.91 -4.11
CA ARG A 150 -13.04 -3.64 -5.55
C ARG A 150 -14.51 -3.40 -5.91
N ASP A 151 -14.74 -2.78 -7.07
CA ASP A 151 -16.11 -2.52 -7.54
C ASP A 151 -16.78 -3.78 -8.14
N GLU A 152 -17.98 -3.60 -8.69
CA GLU A 152 -18.77 -4.69 -9.30
C GLU A 152 -18.10 -5.32 -10.53
N ALA A 153 -17.17 -4.62 -11.18
CA ALA A 153 -16.36 -5.16 -12.28
C ALA A 153 -15.05 -5.78 -11.76
N PHE A 154 -14.91 -5.87 -10.45
CA PHE A 154 -13.70 -6.30 -9.74
C PHE A 154 -12.48 -5.42 -10.04
N GLU A 155 -12.68 -4.13 -10.29
CA GLU A 155 -11.61 -3.17 -10.51
C GLU A 155 -11.18 -2.51 -9.20
N THR A 156 -9.86 -2.35 -9.04
CA THR A 156 -9.28 -1.64 -7.88
C THR A 156 -9.74 -0.17 -7.88
N GLN A 157 -10.01 0.41 -6.72
CA GLN A 157 -10.59 1.76 -6.63
C GLN A 157 -9.60 2.86 -6.23
N ILE A 158 -8.37 2.48 -5.85
CA ILE A 158 -7.29 3.40 -5.48
C ILE A 158 -6.00 3.03 -6.21
N LEU A 159 -5.24 4.03 -6.66
CA LEU A 159 -3.92 3.80 -7.25
C LEU A 159 -2.84 4.03 -6.19
N ARG A 160 -2.26 2.94 -5.69
CA ARG A 160 -1.12 2.98 -4.77
C ARG A 160 0.15 3.41 -5.52
N ARG A 161 0.92 4.33 -4.93
CA ARG A 161 2.11 4.93 -5.57
C ARG A 161 3.39 4.78 -4.76
N SER A 162 3.31 4.71 -3.44
CA SER A 162 4.48 4.52 -2.59
C SER A 162 4.16 3.61 -1.42
N GLU A 163 5.03 2.63 -1.20
CA GLU A 163 5.07 1.75 -0.03
C GLU A 163 6.54 1.65 0.43
N GLY A 164 7.19 2.81 0.54
CA GLY A 164 8.65 2.86 0.73
C GLY A 164 9.05 2.86 2.20
N VAL A 165 10.07 2.08 2.55
CA VAL A 165 10.73 2.14 3.85
C VAL A 165 11.19 3.57 4.11
N ALA A 166 10.85 4.09 5.28
CA ALA A 166 11.25 5.40 5.74
C ALA A 166 12.77 5.46 5.95
N THR A 167 13.40 6.53 5.47
CA THR A 167 14.86 6.74 5.60
C THR A 167 15.21 8.07 6.27
N ASP A 168 14.21 8.84 6.65
CA ASP A 168 14.36 9.98 7.54
C ASP A 168 14.47 9.51 9.00
N ASP A 169 14.69 10.45 9.92
CA ASP A 169 14.93 10.19 11.35
C ASP A 169 13.64 9.72 12.06
N VAL A 170 13.24 8.48 11.78
CA VAL A 170 12.12 7.77 12.41
C VAL A 170 12.60 6.48 13.06
N ALA A 171 12.03 6.13 14.21
CA ALA A 171 12.44 4.95 14.95
C ALA A 171 11.86 3.65 14.36
N GLY A 172 12.68 2.60 14.38
CA GLY A 172 12.30 1.25 13.97
C GLY A 172 11.89 1.14 12.51
N SER A 173 11.25 0.03 12.15
CA SER A 173 10.72 -0.13 10.79
C SER A 173 9.44 0.69 10.61
N THR A 174 9.52 1.68 9.74
CA THR A 174 8.41 2.55 9.35
C THR A 174 8.39 2.64 7.83
N PHE A 175 7.21 2.76 7.22
CA PHE A 175 7.08 3.03 5.79
C PHE A 175 6.10 4.16 5.50
N ASN A 176 6.28 4.77 4.32
CA ASN A 176 5.39 5.77 3.75
C ASN A 176 4.45 5.09 2.77
N PHE A 177 3.16 5.13 3.07
CA PHE A 177 2.11 4.74 2.15
C PHE A 177 1.56 5.97 1.43
N SER A 178 1.38 5.90 0.11
CA SER A 178 0.58 6.87 -0.62
C SER A 178 -0.32 6.24 -1.68
N SER A 179 -1.52 6.81 -1.83
CA SER A 179 -2.46 6.46 -2.89
C SER A 179 -3.14 7.70 -3.46
N VAL A 180 -3.57 7.60 -4.71
CA VAL A 180 -4.43 8.59 -5.36
C VAL A 180 -5.76 7.96 -5.76
N GLN A 181 -6.84 8.74 -5.65
CA GLN A 181 -8.20 8.27 -5.88
C GLN A 181 -9.16 9.44 -6.15
N THR A 182 -10.26 9.20 -6.85
CA THR A 182 -11.28 10.22 -7.15
C THR A 182 -12.04 10.71 -5.93
N ASP A 183 -12.07 9.95 -4.85
CA ASP A 183 -12.72 10.36 -3.60
C ASP A 183 -11.96 9.76 -2.41
N THR A 184 -11.75 10.55 -1.36
CA THR A 184 -11.12 10.07 -0.12
C THR A 184 -11.91 8.92 0.51
N ARG A 185 -13.22 8.84 0.31
CA ARG A 185 -14.06 7.71 0.72
C ARG A 185 -13.56 6.39 0.13
N LYS A 186 -13.08 6.35 -1.11
CA LYS A 186 -12.52 5.12 -1.71
C LYS A 186 -11.33 4.60 -0.92
N PHE A 187 -10.44 5.49 -0.48
CA PHE A 187 -9.33 5.12 0.41
C PHE A 187 -9.83 4.61 1.76
N VAL A 188 -10.85 5.26 2.33
CA VAL A 188 -11.44 4.85 3.62
C VAL A 188 -12.08 3.47 3.50
N GLU A 189 -12.83 3.16 2.44
CA GLU A 189 -13.45 1.84 2.24
C GLU A 189 -12.40 0.73 2.10
N VAL A 190 -11.34 0.94 1.31
CA VAL A 190 -10.21 -0.01 1.24
C VAL A 190 -9.56 -0.20 2.61
N ARG A 191 -9.43 0.86 3.42
CA ARG A 191 -8.87 0.73 4.77
C ARG A 191 -9.82 0.05 5.77
N LYS A 192 -11.13 0.20 5.61
CA LYS A 192 -12.12 -0.49 6.43
C LYS A 192 -12.07 -1.99 6.16
N ALA A 193 -12.02 -2.39 4.90
CA ALA A 193 -11.89 -3.80 4.51
C ALA A 193 -10.68 -4.50 5.15
N MET A 194 -9.66 -3.78 5.62
CA MET A 194 -8.55 -4.40 6.36
C MET A 194 -8.86 -4.70 7.82
N ASN A 195 -9.86 -4.07 8.42
CA ASN A 195 -10.17 -4.22 9.83
C ASN A 195 -10.74 -5.61 10.13
N VAL A 196 -10.61 -6.05 11.37
CA VAL A 196 -11.08 -7.37 11.82
C VAL A 196 -12.60 -7.40 11.96
N ASP A 197 -13.19 -6.30 12.43
CA ASP A 197 -14.61 -6.16 12.75
C ASP A 197 -15.55 -6.06 11.53
N GLU A 198 -15.01 -5.97 10.32
CA GLU A 198 -15.79 -6.08 9.09
C GLU A 198 -16.16 -7.54 8.75
N TYR A 199 -15.60 -8.52 9.47
CA TYR A 199 -15.76 -9.94 9.15
C TYR A 199 -16.23 -10.74 10.37
N ASP A 200 -17.23 -11.59 10.18
CA ASP A 200 -17.79 -12.47 11.21
C ASP A 200 -17.26 -13.91 11.03
N HIS A 201 -15.93 -14.06 11.05
CA HIS A 201 -15.27 -15.36 10.99
C HIS A 201 -14.69 -15.72 12.38
N ASP A 202 -14.73 -17.00 12.75
CA ASP A 202 -14.08 -17.53 13.95
C ASP A 202 -12.55 -17.67 13.75
N VAL A 203 -11.91 -16.54 13.45
CA VAL A 203 -10.47 -16.43 13.18
C VAL A 203 -9.87 -15.43 14.17
N PRO A 204 -8.79 -15.80 14.91
CA PRO A 204 -8.08 -14.88 15.79
C PRO A 204 -7.69 -13.56 15.11
N ALA A 205 -7.78 -12.44 15.83
CA ALA A 205 -7.54 -11.11 15.27
C ALA A 205 -6.14 -10.94 14.64
N ASP A 206 -5.12 -11.63 15.16
CA ASP A 206 -3.74 -11.66 14.65
C ASP A 206 -3.58 -12.49 13.35
N ARG A 207 -4.67 -13.07 12.84
CA ARG A 207 -4.72 -13.85 11.59
C ARG A 207 -5.59 -13.21 10.52
N HIS A 208 -5.96 -11.94 10.71
CA HIS A 208 -6.71 -11.12 9.74
C HIS A 208 -5.78 -10.31 8.86
N GLY A 209 -4.89 -11.02 8.17
CA GLY A 209 -3.87 -10.47 7.29
C GLY A 209 -2.83 -9.69 8.07
N ILE A 210 -2.30 -8.62 7.49
CA ILE A 210 -1.16 -7.91 8.07
C ILE A 210 -1.54 -6.80 9.07
N VAL A 211 -2.83 -6.55 9.30
CA VAL A 211 -3.29 -5.33 10.00
C VAL A 211 -2.75 -5.21 11.43
N ASP A 212 -2.56 -6.33 12.12
CA ASP A 212 -2.04 -6.38 13.50
C ASP A 212 -0.57 -5.91 13.58
N TYR A 213 0.20 -6.14 12.52
CA TYR A 213 1.59 -5.71 12.41
C TYR A 213 1.75 -4.23 12.02
N LEU A 214 0.65 -3.51 11.74
CA LEU A 214 0.67 -2.14 11.24
C LEU A 214 0.17 -1.13 12.29
N GLY A 215 0.97 -0.12 12.61
CA GLY A 215 0.54 1.02 13.42
C GLY A 215 0.55 2.33 12.62
N THR A 216 -0.60 2.98 12.45
CA THR A 216 -0.63 4.30 11.79
C THR A 216 -0.09 5.38 12.75
N LEU A 217 0.99 6.06 12.35
CA LEU A 217 1.59 7.17 13.11
C LEU A 217 0.97 8.51 12.73
N SER A 218 0.73 8.73 11.42
CA SER A 218 0.01 9.91 10.94
C SER A 218 -0.66 9.64 9.59
N ARG A 219 -1.66 10.45 9.27
CA ARG A 219 -2.37 10.42 8.01
C ARG A 219 -2.73 11.83 7.56
N SER A 220 -2.55 12.09 6.28
CA SER A 220 -2.88 13.35 5.64
C SER A 220 -3.62 13.08 4.34
N THR A 221 -4.59 13.93 4.03
CA THR A 221 -5.36 13.88 2.80
C THR A 221 -5.26 15.23 2.10
N PHE A 222 -4.99 15.20 0.80
CA PHE A 222 -4.82 16.38 -0.02
C PHE A 222 -5.71 16.31 -1.25
N LEU A 223 -6.15 17.46 -1.73
CA LEU A 223 -6.67 17.61 -3.08
C LEU A 223 -5.50 17.99 -4.00
N VAL A 224 -5.36 17.27 -5.11
CA VAL A 224 -4.32 17.50 -6.11
C VAL A 224 -5.02 18.05 -7.36
N PRO A 225 -4.90 19.36 -7.65
CA PRO A 225 -5.55 19.95 -8.81
C PRO A 225 -4.98 19.42 -10.13
N PRO A 226 -5.76 19.53 -11.23
CA PRO A 226 -5.27 19.22 -12.58
C PRO A 226 -4.01 20.05 -12.88
N ARG A 227 -3.17 19.52 -13.77
CA ARG A 227 -1.87 20.14 -14.05
C ARG A 227 -2.00 21.59 -14.55
N ASP A 228 -3.01 21.88 -15.36
CA ASP A 228 -3.23 23.19 -15.97
C ASP A 228 -3.61 24.28 -14.94
N ASP A 229 -4.14 23.87 -13.79
CA ASP A 229 -4.51 24.78 -12.69
C ASP A 229 -3.43 24.91 -11.61
N ARG A 230 -2.27 24.23 -11.76
CA ARG A 230 -1.17 24.34 -10.81
C ARG A 230 -0.48 25.69 -11.00
N ALA A 231 -0.67 26.60 -10.06
CA ALA A 231 -0.15 27.97 -10.08
C ALA A 231 1.38 28.11 -9.93
N LEU A 232 2.16 27.02 -10.01
CA LEU A 232 3.62 27.13 -10.06
C LEU A 232 4.05 27.56 -11.46
N PRO A 233 5.12 28.37 -11.60
CA PRO A 233 5.55 28.86 -12.90
C PRO A 233 5.74 27.69 -13.87
N GLY A 234 4.98 27.71 -14.97
CA GLY A 234 5.26 26.83 -16.09
C GLY A 234 6.66 27.13 -16.64
N PRO A 235 7.44 26.13 -17.06
CA PRO A 235 8.65 26.39 -17.81
C PRO A 235 8.25 27.19 -19.06
N ARG A 236 8.73 28.44 -19.16
CA ARG A 236 8.78 29.15 -20.43
C ARG A 236 9.96 28.66 -21.24
#